data_AF-A0A1E4LQI6-F1
#
_entry.id   AF-A0A1E4LQI6-F1
#
_cell.length_a   1.000
_cell.length_b   1.000
_cell.length_c   1.000
_cell.angle_alpha   90.00
_cell.angle_beta   90.00
_cell.angle_gamma   90.00
#
_symmetry.space_group_name_H-M   'P 1'
#
loop_
_entity.id
_entity.type
_entity.pdbx_description
1 polymer ?
#
loop_
_entity_poly.entity_id
_entity_poly.type
_entity_poly.pdbx_seq_one_letter_code
_entity_poly.pdbx_strand_id
1 'polypeptide(L)'
;MIETLITDRTQGDVEQRTAKGYYNASDLNRVGQAMRYVAARIAGMGGACAVNPKTDWAMHDIPTETQMAAYLSDLATIRAAYAALPNTPAVPVGMDRMGYSEANDIEQILVDIDWLLTNATAAWYYSGTDLYSGEAGQ
;
A
#
# COMPACT_ATOMS: atom_id res chain seq x y z
N MET A 1 1.57 0.96 10.95
CA MET A 1 1.65 1.84 9.74
C MET A 1 0.73 1.34 8.64
N ILE A 2 0.76 0.04 8.32
CA ILE A 2 -0.19 -0.59 7.40
C ILE A 2 -1.53 -0.90 8.07
N GLU A 3 -1.52 -1.25 9.36
CA GLU A 3 -2.75 -1.50 10.13
C GLU A 3 -3.65 -0.28 10.38
N THR A 4 -3.20 0.92 10.01
CA THR A 4 -4.04 2.13 10.03
C THR A 4 -4.82 2.32 8.73
N LEU A 5 -4.53 1.50 7.71
CA LEU A 5 -5.23 1.54 6.43
C LEU A 5 -6.68 1.08 6.58
N ILE A 6 -7.56 1.74 5.82
CA ILE A 6 -9.01 1.53 5.79
C ILE A 6 -9.32 0.96 4.39
N THR A 7 -9.69 -0.31 4.33
CA THR A 7 -9.98 -1.02 3.07
C THR A 7 -11.45 -1.44 2.95
N ASP A 8 -12.27 -1.05 3.92
CA ASP A 8 -13.65 -1.49 4.10
C ASP A 8 -14.63 -0.30 4.17
N ARG A 9 -14.31 0.81 3.49
CA ARG A 9 -15.27 1.93 3.36
C ARG A 9 -16.52 1.45 2.63
N THR A 10 -17.68 1.89 3.08
CA THR A 10 -18.98 1.50 2.53
C THR A 10 -19.78 2.70 2.03
N GLN A 11 -20.82 2.44 1.22
CA GLN A 11 -21.83 3.44 0.86
C GLN A 11 -22.49 4.05 2.12
N GLY A 12 -22.72 3.24 3.16
CA GLY A 12 -23.29 3.72 4.43
C GLY A 12 -22.38 4.72 5.14
N ASP A 13 -21.05 4.54 5.07
CA ASP A 13 -20.09 5.51 5.60
C ASP A 13 -20.21 6.88 4.91
N VAL A 14 -20.38 6.87 3.59
CA VAL A 14 -20.57 8.09 2.77
C VAL A 14 -21.90 8.77 3.12
N GLU A 15 -22.98 8.01 3.18
CA GLU A 15 -24.33 8.53 3.47
C GLU A 15 -24.44 9.09 4.89
N GLN A 16 -23.86 8.39 5.87
CA GLN A 16 -23.85 8.81 7.27
C GLN A 16 -22.74 9.79 7.60
N ARG A 17 -21.86 10.11 6.63
CA ARG A 17 -20.75 11.05 6.80
C ARG A 17 -19.83 10.66 7.95
N THR A 18 -19.55 9.36 8.08
CA THR A 18 -18.57 8.88 9.06
C THR A 18 -17.16 9.34 8.65
N ALA A 19 -16.19 9.22 9.54
CA ALA A 19 -14.80 9.53 9.19
C ALA A 19 -14.29 8.70 8.00
N LYS A 20 -14.78 7.45 7.86
CA LYS A 20 -14.49 6.55 6.73
C LYS A 20 -15.18 6.97 5.43
N GLY A 21 -16.26 7.75 5.52
CA GLY A 21 -17.05 8.21 4.36
C GLY A 21 -16.35 9.26 3.51
N TYR A 22 -15.14 9.67 3.89
CA TYR A 22 -14.34 10.68 3.21
C TYR A 22 -12.95 10.13 2.88
N TYR A 23 -12.32 10.76 1.91
CA TYR A 23 -10.90 10.59 1.62
C TYR A 23 -10.25 11.98 1.66
N ASN A 24 -9.70 12.35 2.82
CA ASN A 24 -9.26 13.72 3.11
C ASN A 24 -7.75 13.81 3.34
N ALA A 25 -7.26 14.98 3.77
CA ALA A 25 -5.85 15.22 4.05
C ALA A 25 -5.23 14.19 5.02
N SER A 26 -5.99 13.74 6.02
CA SER A 26 -5.52 12.70 6.96
C SER A 26 -5.35 11.36 6.26
N ASP A 27 -6.26 10.98 5.35
CA ASP A 27 -6.12 9.78 4.53
C ASP A 27 -4.91 9.88 3.60
N LEU A 28 -4.76 10.99 2.87
CA LEU A 28 -3.60 11.22 2.00
C LEU A 28 -2.28 11.11 2.78
N ASN A 29 -2.21 11.69 3.98
CA ASN A 29 -1.03 11.58 4.83
C ASN A 29 -0.78 10.16 5.31
N ARG A 30 -1.82 9.49 5.80
CA ARG A 30 -1.75 8.13 6.32
C ARG A 30 -1.31 7.16 5.23
N VAL A 31 -1.88 7.26 4.03
CA VAL A 31 -1.52 6.41 2.90
C VAL A 31 -0.13 6.78 2.35
N GLY A 32 0.22 8.07 2.26
CA GLY A 32 1.58 8.48 1.87
C GLY A 32 2.65 7.95 2.83
N GLN A 33 2.36 7.91 4.13
CA GLN A 33 3.24 7.31 5.13
C GLN A 33 3.33 5.79 4.97
N ALA A 34 2.22 5.11 4.64
CA ALA A 34 2.21 3.69 4.32
C ALA A 34 3.02 3.37 3.05
N MET A 35 2.92 4.21 2.00
CA MET A 35 3.74 4.09 0.79
C MET A 35 5.24 4.15 1.11
N ARG A 36 5.67 5.14 1.93
CA ARG A 36 7.08 5.23 2.37
C ARG A 36 7.53 3.98 3.12
N TYR A 37 6.67 3.48 4.02
CA TYR A 37 6.96 2.27 4.78
C TYR A 37 7.12 1.04 3.87
N VAL A 38 6.19 0.80 2.94
CA VAL A 38 6.26 -0.34 2.02
C VAL A 38 7.47 -0.23 1.08
N ALA A 39 7.75 0.95 0.55
CA ALA A 39 8.93 1.18 -0.29
C ALA A 39 10.24 0.89 0.46
N ALA A 40 10.34 1.29 1.73
CA ALA A 40 11.48 0.97 2.59
C ALA A 40 11.61 -0.54 2.84
N ARG A 41 10.50 -1.27 3.00
CA ARG A 41 10.52 -2.73 3.11
C ARG A 41 10.99 -3.41 1.82
N ILE A 42 10.54 -2.94 0.66
CA ILE A 42 11.01 -3.45 -0.64
C ILE A 42 12.52 -3.25 -0.76
N ALA A 43 13.02 -2.07 -0.41
CA ALA A 43 14.45 -1.77 -0.41
C ALA A 43 15.24 -2.66 0.57
N GLY A 44 14.68 -2.95 1.74
CA GLY A 44 15.28 -3.86 2.73
C GLY A 44 15.45 -5.30 2.25
N MET A 45 14.69 -5.72 1.23
CA MET A 45 14.85 -7.02 0.57
C MET A 45 15.72 -6.96 -0.70
N GLY A 46 16.37 -5.83 -0.97
CA GLY A 46 17.22 -5.63 -2.15
C GLY A 46 16.46 -5.21 -3.42
N GLY A 47 15.16 -4.93 -3.32
CA GLY A 47 14.38 -4.37 -4.43
C GLY A 47 14.58 -2.87 -4.62
N ALA A 48 14.25 -2.35 -5.80
CA ALA A 48 14.23 -0.91 -6.06
C ALA A 48 12.79 -0.38 -6.05
N CYS A 49 12.50 0.58 -5.18
CA CYS A 49 11.19 1.26 -5.12
C CYS A 49 11.40 2.74 -4.77
N ALA A 50 11.59 3.56 -5.80
CA ALA A 50 11.83 4.99 -5.63
C ALA A 50 10.49 5.74 -5.67
N VAL A 51 9.98 6.09 -4.49
CA VAL A 51 8.76 6.89 -4.32
C VAL A 51 9.02 8.08 -3.41
N ASN A 52 8.28 9.16 -3.61
CA ASN A 52 8.39 10.34 -2.74
C ASN A 52 7.01 10.94 -2.44
N PRO A 53 6.14 10.19 -1.73
CA PRO A 53 4.79 10.64 -1.49
C PRO A 53 4.81 11.85 -0.55
N LYS A 54 3.94 12.83 -0.83
CA LYS A 54 3.65 13.93 0.09
C LYS A 54 2.90 13.38 1.31
N THR A 55 3.27 13.81 2.52
CA THR A 55 2.73 13.28 3.80
C THR A 55 2.34 14.36 4.81
N ASP A 56 2.29 15.61 4.34
CA ASP A 56 2.06 16.82 5.10
C ASP A 56 0.94 17.65 4.46
N TRP A 57 -0.11 16.96 3.99
CA TRP A 57 -1.35 17.58 3.54
C TRP A 57 -2.05 18.25 4.71
N ALA A 58 -2.35 19.54 4.58
CA ALA A 58 -3.18 20.28 5.50
C ALA A 58 -4.66 20.14 5.14
N MET A 59 -5.55 20.30 6.13
CA MET A 59 -7.01 20.24 5.90
C MET A 59 -7.50 21.24 4.84
N HIS A 60 -6.81 22.37 4.69
CA HIS A 60 -7.15 23.42 3.73
C HIS A 60 -6.34 23.35 2.43
N ASP A 61 -5.48 22.35 2.28
CA ASP A 61 -4.81 22.11 1.00
C ASP A 61 -5.85 21.68 -0.04
N ILE A 62 -5.76 22.23 -1.23
CA ILE A 62 -6.51 21.78 -2.40
C ILE A 62 -5.53 20.99 -3.27
N PRO A 63 -5.64 19.65 -3.33
CA PRO A 63 -4.75 18.84 -4.16
C PRO A 63 -4.85 19.23 -5.62
N THR A 64 -3.69 19.53 -6.22
CA THR A 64 -3.60 19.74 -7.67
C THR A 64 -3.60 18.42 -8.41
N GLU A 65 -4.03 18.42 -9.68
CA GLU A 65 -3.98 17.24 -10.55
C GLU A 65 -2.57 16.64 -10.61
N THR A 66 -1.53 17.48 -10.71
CA THR A 66 -0.13 17.04 -10.73
C THR A 66 0.27 16.31 -9.44
N GLN A 67 -0.16 16.80 -8.27
CA GLN A 67 0.14 16.11 -7.00
C GLN A 67 -0.59 14.78 -6.89
N MET A 68 -1.82 14.69 -7.38
CA MET A 68 -2.60 13.45 -7.40
C MET A 68 -2.04 12.45 -8.41
N ALA A 69 -1.57 12.91 -9.57
CA ALA A 69 -0.86 12.07 -10.54
C ALA A 69 0.45 11.52 -9.96
N ALA A 70 1.23 12.35 -9.25
CA ALA A 70 2.44 11.90 -8.56
C ALA A 70 2.12 10.85 -7.49
N TYR A 71 1.08 11.08 -6.69
CA TYR A 71 0.62 10.16 -5.66
C TYR A 71 0.20 8.78 -6.23
N LEU A 72 -0.57 8.75 -7.32
CA LEU A 72 -0.94 7.49 -7.99
C LEU A 72 0.26 6.84 -8.70
N SER A 73 1.21 7.63 -9.20
CA SER A 73 2.46 7.12 -9.77
C SER A 73 3.35 6.44 -8.73
N ASP A 74 3.43 6.99 -7.51
CA ASP A 74 4.13 6.36 -6.39
C ASP A 74 3.47 5.01 -6.05
N LEU A 75 2.13 4.99 -5.96
CA LEU A 75 1.38 3.74 -5.73
C LEU A 75 1.62 2.70 -6.83
N ALA A 76 1.61 3.13 -8.10
CA ALA A 76 1.87 2.24 -9.24
C ALA A 76 3.29 1.67 -9.21
N THR A 77 4.28 2.46 -8.79
CA THR A 77 5.66 2.01 -8.61
C THR A 77 5.74 0.93 -7.53
N ILE A 78 5.05 1.12 -6.40
CA ILE A 78 4.97 0.10 -5.34
C ILE A 78 4.28 -1.16 -5.82
N ARG A 79 3.12 -1.03 -6.48
CA ARG A 79 2.36 -2.17 -7.02
C ARG A 79 3.17 -2.96 -8.04
N ALA A 80 4.01 -2.30 -8.84
CA ALA A 80 4.84 -2.97 -9.84
C ALA A 80 6.03 -3.74 -9.25
N ALA A 81 6.46 -3.43 -8.02
CA ALA A 81 7.63 -4.05 -7.39
C ALA A 81 7.43 -5.55 -7.09
N TYR A 82 6.19 -6.01 -7.03
CA TYR A 82 5.83 -7.42 -7.00
C TYR A 82 4.81 -7.66 -8.10
N ALA A 83 4.94 -8.74 -8.87
CA ALA A 83 3.90 -9.12 -9.83
C ALA A 83 2.60 -9.25 -9.04
N ALA A 84 1.71 -8.27 -9.21
CA ALA A 84 0.52 -8.10 -8.40
C ALA A 84 -0.19 -9.46 -8.29
N LEU A 85 -0.54 -9.88 -7.08
CA LEU A 85 -1.38 -11.06 -6.90
C LEU A 85 -2.59 -10.94 -7.84
N PRO A 86 -3.15 -12.05 -8.33
CA PRO A 86 -4.31 -12.00 -9.22
C PRO A 86 -5.47 -11.13 -8.69
N ASN A 87 -5.55 -11.00 -7.35
CA ASN A 87 -6.60 -10.28 -6.65
C ASN A 87 -6.18 -8.87 -6.17
N THR A 88 -4.93 -8.44 -6.35
CA THR A 88 -4.53 -7.09 -5.95
C THR A 88 -5.14 -6.06 -6.90
N PRO A 89 -5.94 -5.10 -6.38
CA PRO A 89 -6.66 -4.13 -7.21
C PRO A 89 -5.75 -3.38 -8.18
N ALA A 90 -6.31 -2.90 -9.28
CA ALA A 90 -5.60 -1.99 -10.16
C ALA A 90 -5.44 -0.62 -9.48
N VAL A 91 -4.37 0.11 -9.82
CA VAL A 91 -4.26 1.51 -9.40
C VAL A 91 -5.37 2.30 -10.08
N PRO A 92 -6.15 3.11 -9.34
CA PRO A 92 -7.16 3.97 -9.97
C PRO A 92 -6.55 4.92 -11.01
N VAL A 93 -7.30 5.20 -12.07
CA VAL A 93 -6.83 6.02 -13.20
C VAL A 93 -6.80 7.53 -12.90
N GLY A 94 -7.37 7.96 -11.78
CA GLY A 94 -7.42 9.36 -11.36
C GLY A 94 -8.21 9.56 -10.07
N MET A 95 -8.23 10.81 -9.57
CA MET A 95 -8.88 11.18 -8.30
C MET A 95 -10.13 12.07 -8.48
N ASP A 96 -10.49 12.44 -9.71
CA ASP A 96 -11.58 13.40 -10.03
C ASP A 96 -12.98 12.96 -9.56
N ARG A 97 -13.18 11.65 -9.38
CA ARG A 97 -14.45 11.06 -8.91
C ARG A 97 -14.23 9.89 -7.94
N MET A 98 -13.22 10.00 -7.11
CA MET A 98 -12.82 8.93 -6.20
C MET A 98 -13.98 8.56 -5.25
N GLY A 99 -14.60 7.41 -5.52
CA GLY A 99 -15.58 6.79 -4.64
C GLY A 99 -14.92 6.08 -3.47
N TYR A 100 -15.75 5.53 -2.57
CA TYR A 100 -15.26 4.70 -1.47
C TYR A 100 -14.54 3.43 -1.97
N SER A 101 -14.93 2.91 -3.14
CA SER A 101 -14.29 1.74 -3.76
C SER A 101 -12.84 2.03 -4.15
N GLU A 102 -12.59 3.12 -4.88
CA GLU A 102 -11.23 3.51 -5.28
C GLU A 102 -10.35 3.85 -4.07
N ALA A 103 -10.95 4.42 -3.01
CA ALA A 103 -10.25 4.62 -1.74
C ALA A 103 -9.82 3.30 -1.09
N ASN A 104 -10.70 2.30 -1.12
CA ASN A 104 -10.36 0.96 -0.63
C ASN A 104 -9.27 0.31 -1.50
N ASP A 105 -9.36 0.42 -2.83
CA ASP A 105 -8.41 -0.17 -3.77
C ASP A 105 -6.99 0.37 -3.54
N ILE A 106 -6.84 1.68 -3.35
CA ILE A 106 -5.54 2.32 -3.09
C ILE A 106 -4.88 1.73 -1.84
N GLU A 107 -5.66 1.56 -0.79
CA GLU A 107 -5.16 1.09 0.49
C GLU A 107 -4.94 -0.42 0.50
N GLN A 108 -5.81 -1.18 -0.17
CA GLN A 108 -5.70 -2.62 -0.29
C GLN A 108 -4.45 -3.03 -1.07
N ILE A 109 -4.06 -2.25 -2.09
CA ILE A 109 -2.78 -2.47 -2.78
C ILE A 109 -1.62 -2.48 -1.78
N LEU A 110 -1.57 -1.52 -0.85
CA LEU A 110 -0.47 -1.44 0.12
C LEU A 110 -0.53 -2.58 1.15
N VAL A 111 -1.73 -2.97 1.60
CA VAL A 111 -1.92 -4.13 2.49
C VAL A 111 -1.44 -5.42 1.81
N ASP A 112 -1.82 -5.64 0.56
CA ASP A 112 -1.46 -6.84 -0.21
C ASP A 112 0.05 -6.95 -0.41
N ILE A 113 0.69 -5.84 -0.83
CA ILE A 113 2.14 -5.83 -1.01
C ILE A 113 2.82 -6.08 0.33
N ASP A 114 2.42 -5.41 1.41
CA ASP A 114 3.00 -5.63 2.73
C ASP A 114 2.92 -7.10 3.21
N TRP A 115 1.78 -7.75 2.96
CA TRP A 115 1.57 -9.16 3.23
C TRP A 115 2.51 -10.05 2.40
N LEU A 116 2.68 -9.76 1.10
CA LEU A 116 3.63 -10.47 0.23
C LEU A 116 5.07 -10.36 0.76
N LEU A 117 5.52 -9.15 1.11
CA LEU A 117 6.87 -8.95 1.65
C LEU A 117 7.05 -9.75 2.95
N THR A 118 6.02 -9.79 3.79
CA THR A 118 6.06 -10.55 5.07
C THR A 118 6.21 -12.04 4.83
N ASN A 119 5.43 -12.61 3.90
CA ASN A 119 5.52 -14.02 3.57
C ASN A 119 6.82 -14.39 2.85
N ALA A 120 7.32 -13.52 1.98
CA ALA A 120 8.62 -13.70 1.34
C ALA A 120 9.73 -13.80 2.38
N THR A 121 9.78 -12.86 3.34
CA THR A 121 10.76 -12.91 4.44
C THR A 121 10.62 -14.17 5.28
N ALA A 122 9.39 -14.59 5.61
CA ALA A 122 9.16 -15.82 6.37
C ALA A 122 9.65 -17.06 5.59
N ALA A 123 9.32 -17.19 4.31
CA ALA A 123 9.74 -18.31 3.48
C ALA A 123 11.27 -18.42 3.36
N TRP A 124 11.97 -17.29 3.25
CA TRP A 124 13.44 -17.26 3.25
C TRP A 124 14.03 -17.75 4.58
N TYR A 125 13.45 -17.33 5.70
CA TYR A 125 13.91 -17.74 7.03
C TYR A 125 13.76 -19.25 7.26
N TYR A 126 12.62 -19.83 6.87
CA TYR A 126 12.39 -21.27 6.99
C TYR A 126 13.21 -22.10 5.97
N SER A 127 13.36 -21.62 4.74
CA SER A 127 14.19 -22.31 3.73
C SER A 127 15.69 -22.30 4.06
N GLY A 128 16.17 -21.28 4.78
CA GLY A 128 17.56 -21.17 5.21
C GLY A 128 17.91 -21.96 6.48
N THR A 129 16.91 -22.47 7.21
CA THR A 129 17.12 -23.20 8.49
C THR A 129 16.90 -24.71 8.39
N ASP A 130 16.32 -25.22 7.30
CA ASP A 130 16.13 -26.66 7.02
C ASP A 130 17.32 -27.35 6.31
N LEU A 131 18.45 -26.66 6.12
CA LEU A 131 19.71 -27.25 5.59
C LEU A 131 20.58 -27.94 6.65
N TYR A 132 20.04 -28.16 7.85
CA TYR A 132 20.71 -28.93 8.90
C TYR A 132 19.78 -29.97 9.51
N SER A 133 19.48 -31.04 8.75
CA SER A 133 19.07 -32.32 9.34
C SER A 133 19.30 -33.51 8.40
N GLY A 134 20.43 -34.19 8.61
CA GLY A 134 20.38 -35.64 8.78
C GLY A 134 20.80 -36.55 7.63
N GLU A 135 21.99 -36.37 7.04
CA GLU A 135 22.70 -37.51 6.42
C GLU A 135 24.08 -37.70 7.06
N ALA A 136 24.08 -38.16 8.31
CA ALA A 136 25.24 -38.81 8.90
C ALA A 136 24.81 -40.20 9.37
N GLY A 137 25.08 -41.21 8.53
CA GLY A 137 25.20 -42.60 8.95
C GLY A 137 24.12 -43.54 8.42
N GLN A 138 24.40 -44.20 7.29
CA GLN A 138 24.29 -45.65 7.15
C GLN A 138 25.51 -46.18 6.39
#